data_AF-Q54402-F1
#
_entry.id   AF-Q54402-F1
#
_cell.length_a   1.000
_cell.length_b   1.000
_cell.length_c   1.000
_cell.angle_alpha   90.00
_cell.angle_beta   90.00
_cell.angle_gamma   90.00
#
_symmetry.space_group_name_H-M   'P 1'
#
loop_
_entity.id
_entity.type
_entity.pdbx_description
1 polymer ?
#
loop_
_entity_poly.entity_id
_entity_poly.type
_entity_poly.pdbx_seq_one_letter_code
_entity_poly.pdbx_strand_id
1 'polypeptide(L)'
;MPEEIDRVGSVSQRRYEQIVAELREVVEQQTQGSFTIGDRALEIEPMRERGGGQQVAPGQELFTVSETLHRLAEDIGLAYRTVEKARWTASRWPKDKRQKGVSFRVHRVLAQIADEAERFATIAKPPAGKTRWTGDEANRKVGRQVERPASPQEKISAIHHLARDEDVAAVVTSDFLKRPTVAAKVSDQDKVRVVEEFTRDERVASQVTTGLLRRPEVAYKAMSDDTARHQVNQAQVERGRQAREHFEDTNPVAPAVRHIDRTVEFLDLVTACHSFVAAAGRAVPGLRDRTLGEDERTIVHENVAKVRATLDWIETAVDTGKVDMDGELARMLRGE
;
A
#
# COMPACT_ATOMS: atom_id res chain seq x y z
N MET A 1 48.64 -15.75 34.35
CA MET A 1 47.33 -15.74 33.65
C MET A 1 46.30 -16.20 34.67
N PRO A 2 45.61 -15.29 35.38
CA PRO A 2 44.63 -15.72 36.38
C PRO A 2 43.37 -16.21 35.66
N GLU A 3 42.91 -17.38 36.07
CA GLU A 3 41.67 -18.02 35.62
C GLU A 3 40.51 -17.02 35.73
N GLU A 4 39.89 -16.66 34.60
CA GLU A 4 38.59 -16.01 34.58
C GLU A 4 37.62 -16.96 35.29
N ILE A 5 37.34 -16.67 36.55
CA ILE A 5 36.40 -17.44 37.35
C ILE A 5 35.03 -17.30 36.67
N ASP A 6 34.55 -18.39 36.08
CA ASP A 6 33.25 -18.53 35.44
C ASP A 6 32.14 -18.12 36.44
N ARG A 7 31.67 -16.87 36.33
CA ARG A 7 30.67 -16.26 37.20
C ARG A 7 29.40 -15.99 36.41
N VAL A 8 28.26 -16.34 37.00
CA VAL A 8 26.94 -15.98 36.47
C VAL A 8 26.42 -14.82 37.31
N GLY A 9 26.53 -13.60 36.76
CA GLY A 9 26.26 -12.38 37.51
C GLY A 9 27.18 -12.26 38.73
N SER A 10 26.60 -12.19 39.94
CA SER A 10 27.35 -12.01 41.19
C SER A 10 27.79 -13.33 41.86
N VAL A 11 27.41 -14.50 41.34
CA VAL A 11 27.72 -15.80 41.93
C VAL A 11 28.65 -16.63 41.06
N SER A 12 29.38 -17.58 41.65
CA SER A 12 30.16 -18.55 40.88
C SER A 12 29.25 -19.53 40.14
N GLN A 13 29.75 -20.13 39.06
CA GLN A 13 29.04 -21.16 38.29
C GLN A 13 28.52 -22.31 39.18
N ARG A 14 29.35 -22.83 40.09
CA ARG A 14 28.95 -23.87 41.05
C ARG A 14 27.80 -23.42 41.97
N ARG A 15 27.82 -22.18 42.45
CA ARG A 15 26.74 -21.66 43.31
C ARG A 15 25.47 -21.45 42.49
N TYR A 16 25.59 -20.99 41.25
CA TYR A 16 24.44 -20.87 40.34
C TYR A 16 23.75 -22.23 40.12
N GLU A 17 24.52 -23.30 39.89
CA GLU A 17 23.97 -24.65 39.73
C GLU A 17 23.21 -25.15 40.98
N GLN A 18 23.74 -24.86 42.18
CA GLN A 18 23.05 -25.15 43.44
C GLN A 18 21.74 -24.37 43.56
N ILE A 19 21.76 -23.06 43.31
CA ILE A 19 20.56 -22.21 43.31
C ILE A 19 19.52 -22.73 42.32
N VAL A 20 19.95 -23.14 41.12
CA VAL A 20 19.07 -23.71 40.12
C VAL A 20 18.43 -25.02 40.62
N ALA A 21 19.17 -25.88 41.31
CA ALA A 21 18.61 -27.10 41.91
C ALA A 21 17.57 -26.78 42.99
N GLU A 22 17.88 -25.88 43.93
CA GLU A 22 16.98 -25.41 44.98
C GLU A 22 15.69 -24.82 44.37
N LEU A 23 15.80 -23.90 43.41
CA LEU A 23 14.64 -23.26 42.78
C LEU A 23 13.81 -24.23 41.94
N ARG A 24 14.39 -25.32 41.43
CA ARG A 24 13.63 -26.35 40.70
C ARG A 24 12.68 -27.11 41.63
N GLU A 25 13.06 -27.35 42.87
CA GLU A 25 12.17 -27.97 43.86
C GLU A 25 10.99 -27.05 44.19
N VAL A 26 11.26 -25.75 44.33
CA VAL A 26 10.20 -24.74 44.53
C VAL A 26 9.24 -24.70 43.34
N VAL A 27 9.76 -24.73 42.10
CA VAL A 27 8.92 -24.75 40.88
C VAL A 27 8.10 -26.04 40.78
N GLU A 28 8.64 -27.18 41.20
CA GLU A 28 7.91 -28.45 41.25
C GLU A 28 6.75 -28.37 42.26
N GLN A 29 6.98 -27.85 43.47
CA GLN A 29 5.93 -27.63 44.47
C GLN A 29 4.85 -26.66 43.96
N GLN A 30 5.25 -25.55 43.33
CA GLN A 30 4.32 -24.61 42.71
C GLN A 30 3.49 -25.27 41.60
N THR A 31 4.10 -26.15 40.82
CA THR A 31 3.44 -26.89 39.75
C THR A 31 2.40 -27.85 40.31
N GLN A 32 2.76 -28.59 41.36
CA GLN A 32 1.83 -29.47 42.08
C GLN A 32 0.67 -28.67 42.67
N GLY A 33 0.92 -27.57 43.36
CA GLY A 33 -0.12 -26.70 43.92
C GLY A 33 -1.06 -26.15 42.85
N SER A 34 -0.53 -25.72 41.70
CA SER A 34 -1.34 -25.24 40.58
C SER A 34 -2.25 -26.34 40.01
N PHE A 35 -1.74 -27.57 39.90
CA PHE A 35 -2.55 -28.71 39.51
C PHE A 35 -3.59 -29.09 40.56
N THR A 36 -3.28 -29.03 41.86
CA THR A 36 -4.25 -29.27 42.93
C THR A 36 -5.39 -28.25 42.87
N ILE A 37 -5.10 -26.96 42.70
CA ILE A 37 -6.12 -25.93 42.51
C ILE A 37 -6.97 -26.25 41.29
N GLY A 38 -6.35 -26.61 40.16
CA GLY A 38 -7.06 -26.98 38.95
C GLY A 38 -7.95 -28.21 39.12
N ASP A 39 -7.47 -29.25 39.81
CA ASP A 39 -8.22 -30.48 40.11
C ASP A 39 -9.45 -30.17 40.99
N ARG A 40 -9.31 -29.34 42.03
CA ARG A 40 -10.43 -28.93 42.87
C ARG A 40 -11.42 -28.03 42.12
N ALA A 41 -10.94 -27.14 41.27
CA ALA A 41 -11.79 -26.33 40.42
C ALA A 41 -12.57 -27.17 39.40
N LEU A 42 -12.02 -28.30 38.92
CA LEU A 42 -12.73 -29.26 38.07
C LEU A 42 -13.73 -30.11 38.83
N GLU A 43 -13.43 -30.45 40.09
CA GLU A 43 -14.34 -31.15 40.99
C GLU A 43 -15.58 -30.30 41.30
N ILE A 44 -15.39 -28.98 41.50
CA ILE A 44 -16.48 -28.03 41.75
C ILE A 44 -17.26 -27.73 40.47
N GLU A 45 -16.58 -27.44 39.35
CA GLU A 45 -17.21 -27.19 38.05
C GLU A 45 -16.52 -28.02 36.96
N PRO A 46 -17.12 -29.14 36.49
CA PRO A 46 -16.59 -29.91 35.36
C PRO A 46 -16.56 -29.13 34.05
N MET A 47 -15.68 -29.49 33.11
CA MET A 47 -15.65 -28.84 31.79
C MET A 47 -16.94 -29.14 31.02
N ARG A 48 -17.61 -28.09 30.54
CA ARG A 48 -18.83 -28.21 29.73
C ARG A 48 -18.47 -28.32 28.24
N GLU A 49 -19.18 -29.14 27.49
CA GLU A 49 -19.00 -29.25 26.03
C GLU A 49 -19.36 -27.93 25.35
N ARG A 50 -18.52 -27.47 24.42
CA ARG A 50 -18.79 -26.24 23.64
C ARG A 50 -19.85 -26.56 22.58
N GLY A 51 -21.07 -26.05 22.77
CA GLY A 51 -22.10 -26.01 21.70
C GLY A 51 -23.44 -26.66 22.02
N GLY A 52 -23.63 -27.27 23.18
CA GLY A 52 -24.95 -27.68 23.66
C GLY A 52 -25.49 -26.66 24.66
N GLY A 53 -26.61 -26.03 24.36
CA GLY A 53 -27.40 -25.34 25.39
C GLY A 53 -27.84 -26.38 26.42
N GLN A 54 -27.03 -26.57 27.45
CA GLN A 54 -27.40 -27.40 28.58
C GLN A 54 -28.61 -26.72 29.22
N GLN A 55 -29.80 -27.24 28.92
CA GLN A 55 -31.03 -26.85 29.61
C GLN A 55 -30.77 -27.07 31.10
N VAL A 56 -30.76 -25.96 31.84
CA VAL A 56 -30.65 -25.98 33.29
C VAL A 56 -31.84 -26.80 33.80
N ALA A 57 -31.58 -27.85 34.57
CA ALA A 57 -32.66 -28.59 35.21
C ALA A 57 -33.48 -27.62 36.07
N PRO A 58 -34.83 -27.69 36.07
CA PRO A 58 -35.67 -26.76 36.83
C PRO A 58 -35.24 -26.76 38.31
N GLY A 59 -34.75 -25.62 38.82
CA GLY A 59 -34.24 -25.46 40.19
C GLY A 59 -32.71 -25.42 40.35
N GLN A 60 -31.91 -25.48 39.27
CA GLN A 60 -30.45 -25.33 39.32
C GLN A 60 -29.91 -23.95 38.83
N GLU A 61 -30.74 -22.92 38.81
CA GLU A 61 -30.36 -21.56 38.39
C GLU A 61 -29.79 -20.72 39.54
N LEU A 62 -28.65 -21.10 40.12
CA LEU A 62 -28.05 -20.22 41.14
C LEU A 62 -26.65 -19.72 40.81
N PHE A 63 -25.83 -20.44 40.04
CA PHE A 63 -24.47 -19.97 39.75
C PHE A 63 -24.01 -20.31 38.33
N THR A 64 -23.48 -19.31 37.63
CA THR A 64 -22.71 -19.55 36.40
C THR A 64 -21.34 -20.13 36.75
N VAL A 65 -20.70 -20.87 35.82
CA VAL A 65 -19.31 -21.38 36.02
C VAL A 65 -18.37 -20.25 36.46
N SER A 66 -18.56 -19.05 35.89
CA SER A 66 -17.71 -17.90 36.22
C SER A 66 -17.89 -17.46 37.67
N GLU A 67 -19.12 -17.45 38.17
CA GLU A 67 -19.44 -17.00 39.53
C GLU A 67 -18.93 -17.99 40.59
N THR A 68 -19.14 -19.30 40.39
CA THR A 68 -18.60 -20.34 41.28
C THR A 68 -17.07 -20.26 41.37
N LEU A 69 -16.41 -20.03 40.23
CA LEU A 69 -14.95 -19.92 40.18
C LEU A 69 -14.44 -18.58 40.73
N HIS A 70 -15.20 -17.49 40.64
CA HIS A 70 -14.87 -16.22 41.31
C HIS A 70 -14.88 -16.40 42.82
N ARG A 71 -15.96 -16.98 43.35
CA ARG A 71 -16.06 -17.28 44.78
C ARG A 71 -14.90 -18.16 45.27
N LEU A 72 -14.61 -19.26 44.56
CA LEU A 72 -13.46 -20.11 44.88
C LEU A 72 -12.15 -19.32 44.88
N ALA A 73 -11.95 -18.44 43.90
CA ALA A 73 -10.74 -17.64 43.78
C ALA A 73 -10.60 -16.64 44.93
N GLU A 74 -11.68 -15.97 45.32
CA GLU A 74 -11.73 -15.07 46.48
C GLU A 74 -11.43 -15.82 47.78
N ASP A 75 -12.06 -16.97 48.00
CA ASP A 75 -11.91 -17.79 49.21
C ASP A 75 -10.47 -18.30 49.42
N ILE A 76 -9.73 -18.56 48.34
CA ILE A 76 -8.32 -19.01 48.40
C ILE A 76 -7.30 -17.88 48.15
N GLY A 77 -7.76 -16.63 47.99
CA GLY A 77 -6.91 -15.46 47.80
C GLY A 77 -6.16 -15.42 46.45
N LEU A 78 -6.72 -15.99 45.38
CA LEU A 78 -6.15 -15.96 44.04
C LEU A 78 -7.00 -15.14 43.06
N ALA A 79 -6.39 -14.69 41.97
CA ALA A 79 -7.17 -14.07 40.89
C ALA A 79 -8.02 -15.13 40.17
N TYR A 80 -9.27 -14.80 39.81
CA TYR A 80 -10.16 -15.66 39.01
C TYR A 80 -9.44 -16.27 37.79
N ARG A 81 -8.69 -15.45 37.04
CA ARG A 81 -7.94 -15.90 35.85
C ARG A 81 -6.89 -16.97 36.15
N THR A 82 -6.35 -17.00 37.36
CA THR A 82 -5.40 -18.04 37.79
C THR A 82 -6.11 -19.36 38.00
N VAL A 83 -7.24 -19.36 38.72
CA VAL A 83 -8.07 -20.54 38.96
C VAL A 83 -8.66 -21.09 37.65
N GLU A 84 -9.17 -20.20 36.79
CA GLU A 84 -9.68 -20.55 35.46
C GLU A 84 -8.62 -21.23 34.59
N LYS A 85 -7.40 -20.65 34.51
CA LYS A 85 -6.28 -21.26 33.78
C LYS A 85 -5.83 -22.57 34.42
N ALA A 86 -5.85 -22.67 35.75
CA ALA A 86 -5.47 -23.87 36.47
C ALA A 86 -6.42 -25.03 36.14
N ARG A 87 -7.73 -24.78 36.25
CA ARG A 87 -8.82 -25.69 35.91
C ARG A 87 -8.70 -26.19 34.47
N TRP A 88 -8.58 -25.27 33.52
CA TRP A 88 -8.46 -25.62 32.11
C TRP A 88 -7.18 -26.43 31.82
N THR A 89 -6.06 -26.10 32.47
CA THR A 89 -4.81 -26.87 32.30
C THR A 89 -4.95 -28.27 32.89
N ALA A 90 -5.50 -28.41 34.09
CA ALA A 90 -5.73 -29.70 34.73
C ALA A 90 -6.65 -30.60 33.90
N SER A 91 -7.64 -30.03 33.21
CA SER A 91 -8.58 -30.80 32.39
C SER A 91 -7.93 -31.39 31.14
N ARG A 92 -6.80 -30.82 30.70
CA ARG A 92 -6.01 -31.29 29.54
C ARG A 92 -4.88 -32.24 29.94
N TRP A 93 -4.62 -32.37 31.25
CA TRP A 93 -3.52 -33.15 31.82
C TRP A 93 -4.01 -34.02 32.98
N PRO A 94 -4.54 -35.22 32.70
CA PRO A 94 -4.83 -36.24 33.71
C PRO A 94 -3.62 -36.52 34.59
N LYS A 95 -3.86 -36.96 35.84
CA LYS A 95 -2.80 -37.12 36.86
C LYS A 95 -1.63 -38.00 36.41
N ASP A 96 -1.92 -39.06 35.66
CA ASP A 96 -0.93 -40.00 35.11
C ASP A 96 -0.14 -39.47 33.90
N LYS A 97 -0.60 -38.38 33.28
CA LYS A 97 0.05 -37.76 32.10
C LYS A 97 0.92 -36.56 32.44
N ARG A 98 0.88 -36.06 33.68
CA ARG A 98 1.68 -34.94 34.16
C ARG A 98 3.15 -35.36 34.25
N GLN A 99 4.05 -34.54 33.70
CA GLN A 99 5.47 -34.86 33.68
C GLN A 99 6.20 -34.19 34.83
N LYS A 100 6.85 -35.00 35.68
CA LYS A 100 7.70 -34.50 36.78
C LYS A 100 8.87 -33.69 36.22
N GLY A 101 9.20 -32.57 36.87
CA GLY A 101 10.28 -31.69 36.43
C GLY A 101 9.92 -30.78 35.25
N VAL A 102 8.68 -30.82 34.76
CA VAL A 102 8.14 -29.89 33.76
C VAL A 102 7.23 -28.88 34.45
N SER A 103 7.57 -27.59 34.35
CA SER A 103 6.80 -26.54 35.02
C SER A 103 5.33 -26.48 34.57
N PHE A 104 4.47 -25.95 35.43
CA PHE A 104 3.05 -25.69 35.12
C PHE A 104 2.88 -24.79 33.89
N ARG A 105 3.79 -23.82 33.69
CA ARG A 105 3.76 -22.92 32.52
C ARG A 105 3.86 -23.72 31.21
N VAL A 106 4.77 -24.70 31.14
CA VAL A 106 4.95 -25.55 29.96
C VAL A 106 3.71 -26.42 29.73
N HIS A 107 3.19 -27.06 30.77
CA HIS A 107 1.93 -27.82 30.69
C HIS A 107 0.80 -26.95 30.13
N ARG A 108 0.63 -25.73 30.63
CA ARG A 108 -0.40 -24.80 30.16
C ARG A 108 -0.23 -24.39 28.70
N VAL A 109 1.00 -24.19 28.24
CA VAL A 109 1.26 -23.85 26.84
C VAL A 109 0.95 -25.03 25.92
N LEU A 110 1.48 -26.22 26.24
CA LEU A 110 1.27 -27.44 25.46
C LEU A 110 -0.17 -27.99 25.54
N ALA A 111 -0.95 -27.59 26.56
CA ALA A 111 -2.39 -27.91 26.68
C ALA A 111 -3.23 -27.43 25.47
N GLN A 112 -2.70 -26.47 24.70
CA GLN A 112 -3.32 -25.93 23.48
C GLN A 112 -3.26 -26.90 22.30
N ILE A 113 -2.37 -27.90 22.33
CA ILE A 113 -2.36 -28.97 21.32
C ILE A 113 -3.70 -29.70 21.40
N ALA A 114 -4.46 -29.65 20.31
CA ALA A 114 -5.83 -30.18 20.24
C ALA A 114 -5.84 -31.70 20.41
N ASP A 115 -5.00 -32.38 19.61
CA ASP A 115 -4.82 -33.82 19.65
C ASP A 115 -4.22 -34.28 20.98
N GLU A 116 -4.86 -35.26 21.60
CA GLU A 116 -4.47 -35.76 22.92
C GLU A 116 -3.23 -36.63 22.89
N ALA A 117 -3.14 -37.53 21.92
CA ALA A 117 -2.00 -38.43 21.77
C ALA A 117 -0.72 -37.65 21.47
N GLU A 118 -0.79 -36.66 20.56
CA GLU A 118 0.31 -35.76 20.25
C GLU A 118 0.71 -34.94 21.47
N ARG A 119 -0.26 -34.38 22.20
CA ARG A 119 0.01 -33.57 23.40
C ARG A 119 0.80 -34.37 24.44
N PHE A 120 0.35 -35.59 24.75
CA PHE A 120 1.02 -36.46 25.72
C PHE A 120 2.39 -36.92 25.25
N ALA A 121 2.51 -37.30 23.98
CA ALA A 121 3.80 -37.69 23.40
C ALA A 121 4.80 -36.52 23.37
N THR A 122 4.31 -35.30 23.13
CA THR A 122 5.14 -34.09 23.04
C THR A 122 5.75 -33.75 24.38
N ILE A 123 4.97 -33.66 25.46
CA ILE A 123 5.52 -33.21 26.75
C ILE A 123 6.57 -34.17 27.31
N ALA A 124 6.46 -35.47 27.00
CA ALA A 124 7.40 -36.50 27.43
C ALA A 124 8.76 -36.40 26.74
N LYS A 125 8.85 -35.69 25.60
CA LYS A 125 10.07 -35.57 24.79
C LYS A 125 10.49 -34.09 24.70
N PRO A 126 11.41 -33.63 25.56
CA PRO A 126 12.02 -32.31 25.40
C PRO A 126 12.60 -32.11 23.99
N PRO A 127 12.70 -30.86 23.50
CA PRO A 127 13.26 -30.58 22.19
C PRO A 127 14.68 -31.14 22.02
N ALA A 128 15.04 -31.49 20.78
CA ALA A 128 16.33 -32.09 20.46
C ALA A 128 17.51 -31.23 20.98
N GLY A 129 18.47 -31.88 21.64
CA GLY A 129 19.64 -31.21 22.22
C GLY A 129 19.36 -30.51 23.56
N LYS A 130 18.16 -30.64 24.13
CA LYS A 130 17.79 -30.09 25.44
C LYS A 130 17.37 -31.20 26.38
N THR A 131 17.78 -31.08 27.64
CA THR A 131 17.41 -32.04 28.68
C THR A 131 16.02 -31.75 29.27
N ARG A 132 15.46 -30.55 29.06
CA ARG A 132 14.21 -30.08 29.65
C ARG A 132 13.52 -29.05 28.76
N TRP A 133 12.21 -28.92 28.94
CA TRP A 133 11.41 -27.87 28.32
C TRP A 133 11.67 -26.49 28.94
N THR A 134 11.82 -25.49 28.08
CA THR A 134 11.71 -24.07 28.45
C THR A 134 10.37 -23.48 28.02
N GLY A 135 10.01 -22.30 28.55
CA GLY A 135 8.79 -21.59 28.13
C GLY A 135 8.79 -21.24 26.64
N ASP A 136 9.94 -20.82 26.11
CA ASP A 136 10.10 -20.50 24.69
C ASP A 136 10.02 -21.72 23.79
N GLU A 137 10.57 -22.85 24.22
CA GLU A 137 10.42 -24.11 23.48
C GLU A 137 8.96 -24.56 23.41
N ALA A 138 8.23 -24.46 24.52
CA ALA A 138 6.81 -24.76 24.53
C ALA A 138 6.03 -23.82 23.62
N ASN A 139 6.31 -22.50 23.69
CA ASN A 139 5.69 -21.50 22.82
C ASN A 139 5.97 -21.79 21.34
N ARG A 140 7.23 -22.08 20.99
CA ARG A 140 7.66 -22.45 19.64
C ARG A 140 6.93 -23.68 19.12
N LYS A 141 6.78 -24.72 19.93
CA LYS A 141 6.08 -25.96 19.55
C LYS A 141 4.60 -25.71 19.20
N VAL A 142 3.96 -24.72 19.81
CA VAL A 142 2.55 -24.37 19.54
C VAL A 142 2.38 -23.13 18.66
N GLY A 143 3.45 -22.64 18.03
CA GLY A 143 3.40 -21.48 17.13
C GLY A 143 3.11 -20.14 17.81
N ARG A 144 3.32 -20.02 19.13
CA ARG A 144 3.19 -18.76 19.87
C ARG A 144 4.47 -17.95 19.81
N GLN A 145 4.34 -16.64 19.98
CA GLN A 145 5.49 -15.74 20.09
C GLN A 145 6.40 -16.16 21.26
N VAL A 146 7.69 -16.25 20.98
CA VAL A 146 8.74 -16.55 21.95
C VAL A 146 9.29 -15.26 22.56
N GLU A 147 9.75 -15.34 23.80
CA GLU A 147 10.41 -14.21 24.48
C GLU A 147 11.82 -13.98 23.90
N ARG A 148 12.53 -15.05 23.52
CA ARG A 148 13.86 -14.99 22.90
C ARG A 148 13.84 -15.60 21.49
N PRO A 149 13.57 -14.79 20.46
CA PRO A 149 13.65 -15.21 19.06
C PRO A 149 15.04 -15.69 18.66
N ALA A 150 15.16 -16.95 18.23
CA ALA A 150 16.41 -17.54 17.77
C ALA A 150 16.47 -17.62 16.24
N SER A 151 15.39 -18.09 15.61
CA SER A 151 15.35 -18.26 14.15
C SER A 151 15.06 -16.93 13.42
N PRO A 152 15.45 -16.80 12.14
CA PRO A 152 15.07 -15.63 11.33
C PRO A 152 13.56 -15.38 11.33
N GLN A 153 12.76 -16.43 11.20
CA GLN A 153 11.30 -16.32 11.20
C GLN A 153 10.76 -15.81 12.53
N GLU A 154 11.31 -16.27 13.66
CA GLU A 154 10.91 -15.77 14.99
C GLU A 154 11.25 -14.29 15.16
N LYS A 155 12.41 -13.85 14.65
CA LYS A 155 12.81 -12.44 14.69
C LYS A 155 11.87 -11.60 13.84
N ILE A 156 11.49 -12.07 12.66
CA ILE A 156 10.51 -11.41 11.79
C ILE A 156 9.16 -11.29 12.50
N SER A 157 8.64 -12.37 13.07
CA SER A 157 7.37 -12.34 13.82
C SER A 157 7.41 -11.38 15.02
N ALA A 158 8.55 -11.30 15.73
CA ALA A 158 8.74 -10.36 16.82
C ALA A 158 8.74 -8.90 16.32
N ILE A 159 9.38 -8.62 15.18
CA ILE A 159 9.35 -7.31 14.53
C ILE A 159 7.91 -6.95 14.13
N HIS A 160 7.15 -7.86 13.52
CA HIS A 160 5.74 -7.60 13.18
C HIS A 160 4.89 -7.27 14.40
N HIS A 161 5.12 -7.93 15.54
CA HIS A 161 4.40 -7.61 16.76
C HIS A 161 4.76 -6.21 17.30
N LEU A 162 6.03 -5.82 17.22
CA LEU A 162 6.49 -4.50 17.66
C LEU A 162 6.03 -3.38 16.72
N ALA A 163 5.97 -3.65 15.41
CA ALA A 163 5.55 -2.72 14.38
C ALA A 163 4.03 -2.75 14.11
N ARG A 164 3.21 -3.08 15.14
CA ARG A 164 1.74 -2.96 15.05
C ARG A 164 1.25 -1.51 15.09
N ASP A 165 2.06 -0.65 15.69
CA ASP A 165 1.84 0.78 15.72
C ASP A 165 2.38 1.38 14.41
N GLU A 166 1.50 1.99 13.62
CA GLU A 166 1.82 2.54 12.30
C GLU A 166 2.85 3.69 12.39
N ASP A 167 2.83 4.49 13.45
CA ASP A 167 3.79 5.58 13.63
C ASP A 167 5.20 5.02 13.89
N VAL A 168 5.29 3.99 14.73
CA VAL A 168 6.54 3.26 14.97
C VAL A 168 7.01 2.57 13.70
N ALA A 169 6.10 1.92 12.96
CA ALA A 169 6.41 1.23 11.72
C ALA A 169 6.94 2.18 10.65
N ALA A 170 6.38 3.39 10.51
CA ALA A 170 6.82 4.41 9.56
C ALA A 170 8.25 4.89 9.84
N VAL A 171 8.58 5.16 11.12
CA VAL A 171 9.93 5.56 11.54
C VAL A 171 10.95 4.45 11.25
N VAL A 172 10.64 3.21 11.66
CA VAL A 172 11.52 2.06 11.46
C VAL A 172 11.71 1.76 9.97
N THR A 173 10.65 1.86 9.16
CA THR A 173 10.71 1.68 7.71
C THR A 173 11.65 2.70 7.07
N SER A 174 11.53 3.97 7.47
CA SER A 174 12.43 5.03 7.00
C SER A 174 13.89 4.74 7.32
N ASP A 175 14.18 4.22 8.52
CA ASP A 175 15.54 3.83 8.91
C ASP A 175 16.05 2.59 8.17
N PHE A 176 15.18 1.64 7.85
CA PHE A 176 15.54 0.50 6.99
C PHE A 176 15.86 0.93 5.56
N LEU A 177 15.09 1.86 4.98
CA LEU A 177 15.31 2.37 3.63
C LEU A 177 16.61 3.18 3.52
N LYS A 178 17.09 3.83 4.58
CA LYS A 178 18.40 4.50 4.62
C LYS A 178 19.58 3.52 4.56
N ARG A 179 19.37 2.22 4.75
CA ARG A 179 20.42 1.19 4.73
C ARG A 179 20.55 0.62 3.31
N PRO A 180 21.62 0.95 2.55
CA PRO A 180 21.72 0.60 1.14
C PRO A 180 21.71 -0.92 0.89
N THR A 181 22.26 -1.71 1.81
CA THR A 181 22.26 -3.18 1.73
C THR A 181 20.89 -3.80 1.97
N VAL A 182 20.00 -3.12 2.70
CA VAL A 182 18.61 -3.56 2.89
C VAL A 182 17.83 -3.26 1.62
N ALA A 183 17.89 -2.02 1.12
CA ALA A 183 17.22 -1.62 -0.11
C ALA A 183 17.62 -2.48 -1.32
N ALA A 184 18.90 -2.87 -1.42
CA ALA A 184 19.39 -3.75 -2.49
C ALA A 184 18.82 -5.18 -2.43
N LYS A 185 18.46 -5.67 -1.23
CA LYS A 185 17.89 -7.02 -1.03
C LYS A 185 16.38 -7.09 -1.25
N VAL A 186 15.69 -5.95 -1.29
CA VAL A 186 14.26 -5.89 -1.63
C VAL A 186 14.08 -6.34 -3.08
N SER A 187 13.05 -7.15 -3.35
CA SER A 187 12.76 -7.62 -4.70
C SER A 187 12.41 -6.44 -5.62
N ASP A 188 12.68 -6.55 -6.92
CA ASP A 188 12.38 -5.46 -7.85
C ASP A 188 10.87 -5.21 -7.95
N GLN A 189 10.04 -6.24 -7.82
CA GLN A 189 8.59 -6.12 -7.73
C GLN A 189 8.16 -5.30 -6.50
N ASP A 190 8.74 -5.58 -5.32
CA ASP A 190 8.43 -4.83 -4.11
C ASP A 190 8.93 -3.37 -4.20
N LYS A 191 10.09 -3.14 -4.84
CA LYS A 191 10.59 -1.77 -5.07
C LYS A 191 9.62 -0.96 -5.93
N VAL A 192 9.13 -1.52 -7.02
CA VAL A 192 8.16 -0.86 -7.90
C VAL A 192 6.89 -0.53 -7.11
N ARG A 193 6.32 -1.52 -6.40
CA ARG A 193 5.11 -1.32 -5.59
C ARG A 193 5.30 -0.23 -4.52
N VAL A 194 6.46 -0.20 -3.85
CA VAL A 194 6.75 0.83 -2.83
C VAL A 194 6.88 2.21 -3.45
N VAL A 195 7.52 2.32 -4.62
CA VAL A 195 7.61 3.60 -5.35
C VAL A 195 6.21 4.07 -5.73
N GLU A 196 5.37 3.21 -6.30
CA GLU A 196 3.98 3.52 -6.65
C GLU A 196 3.19 4.04 -5.43
N GLU A 197 3.32 3.37 -4.27
CA GLU A 197 2.64 3.79 -3.04
C GLU A 197 3.16 5.15 -2.54
N PHE A 198 4.48 5.37 -2.54
CA PHE A 198 5.09 6.62 -2.11
C PHE A 198 4.83 7.79 -3.06
N THR A 199 4.53 7.51 -4.33
CA THR A 199 4.19 8.53 -5.34
C THR A 199 2.68 8.69 -5.54
N ARG A 200 1.83 8.26 -4.59
CA ARG A 200 0.40 8.62 -4.61
C ARG A 200 0.15 10.11 -4.40
N ASP A 201 1.05 10.79 -3.69
CA ASP A 201 1.05 12.24 -3.56
C ASP A 201 1.67 12.87 -4.81
N GLU A 202 0.90 13.67 -5.55
CA GLU A 202 1.33 14.37 -6.77
C GLU A 202 2.59 15.24 -6.60
N ARG A 203 2.78 15.84 -5.42
CA ARG A 203 3.98 16.62 -5.12
C ARG A 203 5.20 15.71 -5.07
N VAL A 204 5.09 14.56 -4.43
CA VAL A 204 6.18 13.56 -4.35
C VAL A 204 6.42 12.95 -5.73
N ALA A 205 5.35 12.57 -6.42
CA ALA A 205 5.40 12.01 -7.78
C ALA A 205 6.12 12.95 -8.75
N SER A 206 5.80 14.24 -8.74
CA SER A 206 6.43 15.26 -9.58
C SER A 206 7.93 15.39 -9.29
N GLN A 207 8.33 15.42 -8.02
CA GLN A 207 9.73 15.50 -7.60
C GLN A 207 10.53 14.25 -8.01
N VAL A 208 9.97 13.06 -7.76
CA VAL A 208 10.57 11.78 -8.14
C VAL A 208 10.71 11.68 -9.65
N THR A 209 9.64 11.97 -10.40
CA THR A 209 9.62 11.94 -11.87
C THR A 209 10.69 12.88 -12.44
N THR A 210 10.76 14.12 -11.94
CA THR A 210 11.80 15.07 -12.34
C THR A 210 13.21 14.53 -12.06
N GLY A 211 13.42 13.92 -10.88
CA GLY A 211 14.69 13.28 -10.53
C GLY A 211 15.05 12.10 -11.45
N LEU A 212 14.07 11.29 -11.83
CA LEU A 212 14.24 10.15 -12.74
C LEU A 212 14.57 10.62 -14.16
N LEU A 213 13.86 11.63 -14.68
CA LEU A 213 14.09 12.20 -16.01
C LEU A 213 15.43 12.94 -16.14
N ARG A 214 16.12 13.27 -15.03
CA ARG A 214 17.53 13.73 -15.08
C ARG A 214 18.50 12.65 -15.53
N ARG A 215 18.10 11.38 -15.54
CA ARG A 215 18.92 10.26 -16.03
C ARG A 215 18.65 10.06 -17.54
N PRO A 216 19.64 10.27 -18.44
CA PRO A 216 19.40 10.29 -19.88
C PRO A 216 18.71 9.05 -20.44
N GLU A 217 19.15 7.86 -20.01
CA GLU A 217 18.55 6.59 -20.44
C GLU A 217 17.10 6.42 -19.99
N VAL A 218 16.76 6.93 -18.79
CA VAL A 218 15.39 6.85 -18.27
C VAL A 218 14.50 7.81 -19.04
N ALA A 219 14.97 9.04 -19.29
CA ALA A 219 14.24 10.01 -20.11
C ALA A 219 14.00 9.50 -21.52
N TYR A 220 15.02 8.94 -22.18
CA TYR A 220 14.91 8.36 -23.51
C TYR A 220 13.87 7.24 -23.57
N LYS A 221 13.93 6.29 -22.62
CA LYS A 221 12.97 5.18 -22.53
C LYS A 221 11.56 5.67 -22.23
N ALA A 222 11.40 6.62 -21.31
CA ALA A 222 10.11 7.21 -20.97
C ALA A 222 9.48 7.95 -22.18
N MET A 223 10.29 8.68 -22.95
CA MET A 223 9.82 9.39 -24.16
C MET A 223 9.59 8.47 -25.36
N SER A 224 10.04 7.20 -25.29
CA SER A 224 9.73 6.19 -26.30
C SER A 224 8.33 5.60 -26.10
N ASP A 225 7.71 5.79 -24.94
CA ASP A 225 6.30 5.43 -24.71
C ASP A 225 5.38 6.51 -25.32
N ASP A 226 4.46 6.10 -26.19
CA ASP A 226 3.59 7.02 -26.92
C ASP A 226 2.65 7.81 -26.01
N THR A 227 2.17 7.20 -24.92
CA THR A 227 1.26 7.86 -23.99
C THR A 227 2.01 8.93 -23.20
N ALA A 228 3.15 8.59 -22.63
CA ALA A 228 4.00 9.52 -21.90
C ALA A 228 4.45 10.69 -22.80
N ARG A 229 4.89 10.38 -24.02
CA ARG A 229 5.28 11.40 -25.01
C ARG A 229 4.11 12.32 -25.37
N HIS A 230 2.92 11.76 -25.60
CA HIS A 230 1.73 12.55 -25.91
C HIS A 230 1.36 13.49 -24.75
N GLN A 231 1.35 12.98 -23.52
CA GLN A 231 1.03 13.78 -22.32
C GLN A 231 2.04 14.91 -22.09
N VAL A 232 3.34 14.65 -22.25
CA VAL A 232 4.37 15.69 -22.15
C VAL A 232 4.22 16.74 -23.24
N ASN A 233 3.94 16.33 -24.48
CA ASN A 233 3.70 17.27 -25.58
C ASN A 233 2.48 18.15 -25.33
N GLN A 234 1.36 17.57 -24.86
CA GLN A 234 0.18 18.33 -24.46
C GLN A 234 0.52 19.35 -23.36
N ALA A 235 1.25 18.92 -22.32
CA ALA A 235 1.68 19.81 -21.24
C ALA A 235 2.60 20.94 -21.74
N GLN A 236 3.47 20.69 -22.73
CA GLN A 236 4.31 21.72 -23.35
C GLN A 236 3.50 22.74 -24.14
N VAL A 237 2.54 22.28 -24.95
CA VAL A 237 1.64 23.15 -25.71
C VAL A 237 0.82 24.02 -24.76
N GLU A 238 0.24 23.41 -23.73
CA GLU A 238 -0.56 24.09 -22.73
C GLU A 238 0.26 25.12 -21.94
N ARG A 239 1.49 24.77 -21.55
CA ARG A 239 2.42 25.73 -20.94
C ARG A 239 2.75 26.90 -21.86
N GLY A 240 2.91 26.65 -23.17
CA GLY A 240 3.13 27.69 -24.17
C GLY A 240 1.94 28.64 -24.29
N ARG A 241 0.72 28.09 -24.31
CA ARG A 241 -0.54 28.86 -24.29
C ARG A 241 -0.63 29.75 -23.06
N GLN A 242 -0.44 29.17 -21.86
CA GLN A 242 -0.46 29.90 -20.60
C GLN A 242 0.62 31.00 -20.55
N ALA A 243 1.82 30.74 -21.07
CA ALA A 243 2.88 31.74 -21.14
C ALA A 243 2.51 32.92 -22.05
N ARG A 244 1.82 32.64 -23.18
CA ARG A 244 1.32 33.68 -24.08
C ARG A 244 0.20 34.50 -23.43
N GLU A 245 -0.76 33.86 -22.79
CA GLU A 245 -1.84 34.54 -22.05
C GLU A 245 -1.27 35.40 -20.92
N HIS A 246 -0.33 34.85 -20.15
CA HIS A 246 0.34 35.61 -19.11
C HIS A 246 1.08 36.83 -19.67
N PHE A 247 1.76 36.69 -20.81
CA PHE A 247 2.38 37.83 -21.49
C PHE A 247 1.32 38.86 -21.93
N GLU A 248 0.21 38.42 -22.51
CA GLU A 248 -0.87 39.29 -22.97
C GLU A 248 -1.54 40.08 -21.82
N ASP A 249 -1.64 39.46 -20.64
CA ASP A 249 -2.28 40.05 -19.46
C ASP A 249 -1.36 40.94 -18.63
N THR A 250 -0.06 40.60 -18.56
CA THR A 250 0.87 41.26 -17.61
C THR A 250 1.88 42.18 -18.28
N ASN A 251 2.16 42.00 -19.57
CA ASN A 251 3.23 42.74 -20.22
C ASN A 251 2.72 44.08 -20.80
N PRO A 252 3.32 45.23 -20.44
CA PRO A 252 2.89 46.53 -20.94
C PRO A 252 3.06 46.71 -22.46
N VAL A 253 3.87 45.88 -23.12
CA VAL A 253 4.09 45.91 -24.57
C VAL A 253 3.07 45.04 -25.33
N ALA A 254 2.33 44.17 -24.64
CA ALA A 254 1.36 43.27 -25.27
C ALA A 254 0.30 43.99 -26.15
N PRO A 255 -0.24 45.16 -25.80
CA PRO A 255 -1.15 45.90 -26.69
C PRO A 255 -0.51 46.32 -28.02
N ALA A 256 0.78 46.70 -28.00
CA ALA A 256 1.50 47.11 -29.20
C ALA A 256 1.77 45.91 -30.12
N VAL A 257 2.17 44.76 -29.55
CA VAL A 257 2.34 43.51 -30.32
C VAL A 257 1.02 43.07 -30.94
N ARG A 258 -0.09 43.10 -30.18
CA ARG A 258 -1.42 42.79 -30.72
C ARG A 258 -1.85 43.72 -31.85
N HIS A 259 -1.51 45.01 -31.76
CA HIS A 259 -1.80 45.95 -32.85
C HIS A 259 -0.98 45.64 -34.10
N ILE A 260 0.30 45.28 -33.94
CA ILE A 260 1.18 44.88 -35.05
C ILE A 260 0.64 43.61 -35.70
N ASP A 261 0.32 42.56 -34.93
CA ASP A 261 -0.21 41.30 -35.43
C ASP A 261 -1.51 41.53 -36.23
N ARG A 262 -2.45 42.32 -35.69
CA ARG A 262 -3.69 42.71 -36.40
C ARG A 262 -3.42 43.49 -37.70
N THR A 263 -2.40 44.33 -37.70
CA THR A 263 -2.02 45.10 -38.90
C THR A 263 -1.44 44.17 -39.98
N VAL A 264 -0.65 43.18 -39.59
CA VAL A 264 -0.12 42.15 -40.51
C VAL A 264 -1.26 41.30 -41.08
N GLU A 265 -2.16 40.80 -40.22
CA GLU A 265 -3.33 40.02 -40.65
C GLU A 265 -4.22 40.81 -41.64
N PHE A 266 -4.43 42.10 -41.39
CA PHE A 266 -5.14 42.99 -42.32
C PHE A 266 -4.41 43.12 -43.66
N LEU A 267 -3.10 43.34 -43.65
CA LEU A 267 -2.29 43.46 -44.86
C LEU A 267 -2.26 42.15 -45.67
N ASP A 268 -2.22 41.01 -45.00
CA ASP A 268 -2.27 39.69 -45.64
C ASP A 268 -3.62 39.47 -46.35
N LEU A 269 -4.73 39.80 -45.68
CA LEU A 269 -6.07 39.71 -46.29
C LEU A 269 -6.22 40.62 -47.51
N VAL A 270 -5.77 41.89 -47.39
CA VAL A 270 -5.77 42.84 -48.52
C VAL A 270 -4.91 42.34 -49.68
N THR A 271 -3.75 41.75 -49.37
CA THR A 271 -2.83 41.20 -50.37
C THR A 271 -3.42 39.99 -51.09
N ALA A 272 -4.14 39.12 -50.37
CA ALA A 272 -4.85 37.98 -50.95
C ALA A 272 -5.94 38.45 -51.93
N CYS A 273 -6.74 39.44 -51.55
CA CYS A 273 -7.76 40.05 -52.41
C CYS A 273 -7.15 40.67 -53.68
N HIS A 274 -6.08 41.46 -53.54
CA HIS A 274 -5.39 42.05 -54.69
C HIS A 274 -4.79 40.99 -55.63
N SER A 275 -4.22 39.93 -55.07
CA SER A 275 -3.63 38.83 -55.86
C SER A 275 -4.69 38.11 -56.68
N PHE A 276 -5.86 37.84 -56.09
CA PHE A 276 -7.00 37.25 -56.80
C PHE A 276 -7.49 38.13 -57.95
N VAL A 277 -7.76 39.42 -57.69
CA VAL A 277 -8.23 40.37 -58.70
C VAL A 277 -7.21 40.52 -59.83
N ALA A 278 -5.92 40.63 -59.51
CA ALA A 278 -4.86 40.75 -60.50
C ALA A 278 -4.72 39.48 -61.36
N ALA A 279 -4.86 38.30 -60.76
CA ALA A 279 -4.83 37.03 -61.49
C ALA A 279 -6.04 36.91 -62.44
N ALA A 280 -7.25 37.19 -61.95
CA ALA A 280 -8.46 37.18 -62.76
C ALA A 280 -8.39 38.20 -63.90
N GLY A 281 -7.91 39.42 -63.64
CA GLY A 281 -7.74 40.48 -64.64
C GLY A 281 -6.77 40.15 -65.77
N ARG A 282 -5.81 39.24 -65.55
CA ARG A 282 -4.93 38.72 -66.62
C ARG A 282 -5.55 37.55 -67.37
N ALA A 283 -6.20 36.63 -66.66
CA ALA A 283 -6.74 35.41 -67.25
C ALA A 283 -7.99 35.64 -68.10
N VAL A 284 -8.92 36.48 -67.63
CA VAL A 284 -10.23 36.69 -68.27
C VAL A 284 -10.12 37.31 -69.68
N PRO A 285 -9.30 38.36 -69.92
CA PRO A 285 -9.12 38.89 -71.27
C PRO A 285 -8.51 37.89 -72.26
N GLY A 286 -7.75 36.90 -71.78
CA GLY A 286 -7.18 35.82 -72.59
C GLY A 286 -8.22 34.81 -73.11
N LEU A 287 -9.46 34.87 -72.61
CA LEU A 287 -10.60 34.07 -73.10
C LEU A 287 -11.36 34.76 -74.23
N ARG A 288 -10.94 35.96 -74.64
CA ARG A 288 -11.56 36.70 -75.75
C ARG A 288 -11.55 35.86 -77.03
N ASP A 289 -12.67 35.91 -77.75
CA ASP A 289 -12.92 35.19 -79.00
C ASP A 289 -12.93 33.64 -78.88
N ARG A 290 -13.03 33.08 -77.66
CA ARG A 290 -13.24 31.65 -77.42
C ARG A 290 -14.61 31.40 -76.78
N THR A 291 -15.46 30.61 -77.43
CA THR A 291 -16.67 30.08 -76.78
C THR A 291 -16.30 28.84 -75.97
N LEU A 292 -16.35 28.94 -74.65
CA LEU A 292 -16.16 27.80 -73.74
C LEU A 292 -17.23 26.72 -74.03
N GLY A 293 -16.84 25.45 -73.92
CA GLY A 293 -17.78 24.32 -73.96
C GLY A 293 -18.78 24.34 -72.79
N GLU A 294 -19.81 23.51 -72.83
CA GLU A 294 -20.79 23.41 -71.72
C GLU A 294 -20.14 22.93 -70.42
N ASP A 295 -19.27 21.91 -70.48
CA ASP A 295 -18.58 21.39 -69.30
C ASP A 295 -17.60 22.41 -68.69
N GLU A 296 -16.86 23.14 -69.54
CA GLU A 296 -15.94 24.19 -69.12
C GLU A 296 -16.68 25.35 -68.44
N ARG A 297 -17.87 25.71 -68.96
CA ARG A 297 -18.74 26.72 -68.33
C ARG A 297 -19.21 26.28 -66.95
N THR A 298 -19.65 25.02 -66.82
CA THR A 298 -20.11 24.47 -65.54
C THR A 298 -19.01 24.55 -64.47
N ILE A 299 -17.79 24.11 -64.80
CA ILE A 299 -16.64 24.17 -63.88
C ILE A 299 -16.31 25.61 -63.48
N VAL A 300 -16.32 26.55 -64.44
CA VAL A 300 -16.07 27.97 -64.13
C VAL A 300 -17.17 28.53 -63.22
N HIS A 301 -18.44 28.19 -63.45
CA HIS A 301 -19.55 28.64 -62.62
C HIS A 301 -19.45 28.12 -61.17
N GLU A 302 -19.09 26.85 -60.98
CA GLU A 302 -18.87 26.28 -59.65
C GLU A 302 -17.72 26.97 -58.90
N ASN A 303 -16.60 27.23 -59.57
CA ASN A 303 -15.48 27.95 -58.96
C ASN A 303 -15.85 29.40 -58.61
N VAL A 304 -16.61 30.08 -59.46
CA VAL A 304 -17.12 31.43 -59.15
C VAL A 304 -18.07 31.40 -57.96
N ALA A 305 -18.91 30.39 -57.81
CA ALA A 305 -19.79 30.23 -56.66
C ALA A 305 -18.98 30.06 -55.35
N LYS A 306 -17.92 29.23 -55.36
CA LYS A 306 -17.01 29.06 -54.21
C LYS A 306 -16.29 30.36 -53.83
N VAL A 307 -15.82 31.10 -54.83
CA VAL A 307 -15.18 32.41 -54.60
C VAL A 307 -16.18 33.39 -53.97
N ARG A 308 -17.41 33.48 -54.49
CA ARG A 308 -18.44 34.35 -53.90
C ARG A 308 -18.73 34.00 -52.45
N ALA A 309 -18.97 32.73 -52.15
CA ALA A 309 -19.23 32.29 -50.78
C ALA A 309 -18.04 32.57 -49.83
N THR A 310 -16.80 32.49 -50.34
CA THR A 310 -15.60 32.86 -49.58
C THR A 310 -15.53 34.37 -49.34
N LEU A 311 -15.88 35.19 -50.33
CA LEU A 311 -15.94 36.64 -50.20
C LEU A 311 -17.04 37.07 -49.21
N ASP A 312 -18.21 36.44 -49.27
CA ASP A 312 -19.31 36.70 -48.31
C ASP A 312 -18.90 36.36 -46.87
N TRP A 313 -18.12 35.29 -46.68
CA TRP A 313 -17.53 34.94 -45.38
C TRP A 313 -16.47 35.96 -44.94
N ILE A 314 -15.61 36.42 -45.84
CA ILE A 314 -14.64 37.49 -45.54
C ILE A 314 -15.36 38.77 -45.12
N GLU A 315 -16.40 39.20 -45.85
CA GLU A 315 -17.20 40.38 -45.51
C GLU A 315 -17.87 40.21 -44.14
N THR A 316 -18.49 39.06 -43.88
CA THR A 316 -19.09 38.74 -42.58
C THR A 316 -18.06 38.77 -41.45
N ALA A 317 -16.86 38.23 -41.68
CA ALA A 317 -15.78 38.19 -40.71
C ALA A 317 -15.24 39.60 -40.41
N VAL A 318 -15.11 40.46 -41.42
CA VAL A 318 -14.68 41.86 -41.26
C VAL A 318 -15.75 42.70 -40.55
N ASP A 319 -17.01 42.55 -40.91
CA ASP A 319 -18.11 43.36 -40.36
C ASP A 319 -18.51 42.96 -38.95
N THR A 320 -18.42 41.68 -38.62
CA THR A 320 -18.93 41.13 -37.34
C THR A 320 -17.86 40.62 -36.40
N GLY A 321 -16.62 40.43 -36.87
CA GLY A 321 -15.53 39.81 -36.12
C GLY A 321 -15.68 38.30 -35.89
N LYS A 322 -16.73 37.67 -36.45
CA LYS A 322 -16.95 36.22 -36.36
C LYS A 322 -16.24 35.50 -37.50
N VAL A 323 -15.26 34.68 -37.17
CA VAL A 323 -14.45 33.92 -38.14
C VAL A 323 -14.92 32.47 -38.31
N ASP A 324 -16.03 32.09 -37.66
CA ASP A 324 -16.60 30.76 -37.82
C ASP A 324 -17.06 30.55 -39.26
N MET A 325 -16.57 29.49 -39.90
CA MET A 325 -16.90 29.14 -41.27
C MET A 325 -18.26 28.43 -41.30
N ASP A 326 -19.21 28.94 -42.10
CA ASP A 326 -20.52 28.29 -42.28
C ASP A 326 -20.33 26.84 -42.80
N GLY A 327 -21.12 25.89 -42.30
CA GLY A 327 -21.05 24.47 -42.67
C GLY A 327 -21.37 24.22 -44.15
N GLU A 328 -22.05 25.15 -44.82
CA GLU A 328 -22.24 25.13 -46.28
C GLU A 328 -20.96 25.53 -47.04
N LEU A 329 -20.29 26.61 -46.64
CA LEU A 329 -19.01 27.04 -47.21
C LEU A 329 -17.90 26.00 -46.98
N ALA A 330 -17.87 25.37 -45.80
CA ALA A 330 -16.91 24.32 -45.48
C ALA A 330 -17.05 23.07 -46.37
N ARG A 331 -18.28 22.69 -46.76
CA ARG A 331 -18.52 21.61 -47.73
C ARG A 331 -18.10 22.02 -49.15
N MET A 332 -18.49 23.21 -49.59
CA MET A 332 -18.13 23.73 -50.91
C MET A 332 -16.61 23.82 -51.13
N LEU A 333 -15.85 24.22 -50.10
CA LEU A 333 -14.38 24.27 -50.15
C LEU A 333 -13.72 22.88 -50.14
N ARG A 334 -14.36 21.87 -49.54
CA ARG A 334 -13.91 20.46 -49.59
C ARG A 334 -14.25 19.74 -50.90
N GLY A 335 -15.13 20.33 -51.72
CA GLY A 335 -15.58 19.71 -52.97
C GLY A 335 -16.61 18.60 -52.77
N GLU A 336 -17.34 18.64 -51.65
CA GLU A 336 -18.48 17.79 -51.30
C GLU A 336 -19.80 18.49 -51.64
#